data_AF-B7P6V5-F1
#
_entry.id   AF-B7P6V5-F1
#
_cell.length_a   1.000
_cell.length_b   1.000
_cell.length_c   1.000
_cell.angle_alpha   90.00
_cell.angle_beta   90.00
_cell.angle_gamma   90.00
#
_symmetry.space_group_name_H-M   'P 1'
#
loop_
_entity.id
_entity.type
_entity.pdbx_description
1 polymer ?
#
loop_
_entity_poly.entity_id
_entity_poly.type
_entity_poly.pdbx_seq_one_letter_code
_entity_poly.pdbx_strand_id
1 'polypeptide(L)' 'ASGLFLEDDVILAWNPFTHASGFVIDTICVCLGATVIVTEPSLSCKDFLETLSAHQ' A
#
# COMPACT_ATOMS: atom_id res chain seq x y z
N ALA A 1 -18.15 -13.02 -2.29
CA ALA A 1 -16.70 -13.15 -2.12
C ALA A 1 -16.17 -11.77 -1.82
N SER A 2 -15.76 -11.49 -0.59
CA SER A 2 -15.14 -10.20 -0.25
C SER A 2 -13.74 -10.23 -0.84
N GLY A 3 -13.49 -9.41 -1.87
CA GLY A 3 -12.16 -9.31 -2.49
C GLY A 3 -11.16 -8.78 -1.47
N LEU A 4 -9.91 -9.28 -1.52
CA LEU A 4 -8.83 -8.83 -0.64
C LEU A 4 -8.39 -7.38 -0.92
N PHE A 5 -8.72 -6.85 -2.10
CA PHE A 5 -8.45 -5.49 -2.54
C PHE A 5 -9.58 -5.04 -3.48
N LEU A 6 -10.17 -3.89 -3.20
CA LEU A 6 -11.18 -3.22 -4.02
C LEU A 6 -10.55 -2.06 -4.79
N GLU A 7 -11.20 -1.61 -5.87
CA GLU A 7 -10.73 -0.50 -6.71
C GLU A 7 -10.56 0.80 -5.91
N ASP A 8 -11.42 1.02 -4.91
CA ASP A 8 -11.38 2.20 -4.04
C ASP A 8 -10.44 2.05 -2.82
N ASP A 9 -9.76 0.91 -2.65
CA ASP A 9 -8.88 0.71 -1.50
C ASP A 9 -7.57 1.49 -1.66
N VAL A 10 -7.12 2.07 -0.55
CA VAL A 10 -5.79 2.66 -0.42
C VAL A 10 -4.91 1.72 0.39
N ILE A 11 -3.85 1.22 -0.22
CA ILE A 11 -2.91 0.27 0.39
C ILE A 11 -1.59 0.97 0.66
N LEU A 12 -1.16 0.93 1.91
CA LEU A 12 0.17 1.38 2.29
C LEU A 12 1.16 0.21 2.19
N ALA A 13 2.09 0.28 1.24
CA ALA A 13 3.07 -0.76 1.03
C ALA A 13 4.20 -0.63 2.07
N TRP A 14 4.06 -1.36 3.18
CA TRP A 14 5.07 -1.43 4.25
C TRP A 14 6.27 -2.32 3.91
N ASN A 15 6.08 -3.26 2.98
CA ASN A 15 7.17 -4.12 2.55
C ASN A 15 8.05 -3.40 1.53
N PRO A 16 9.38 -3.60 1.54
CA PRO A 16 10.21 -3.10 0.47
C PRO A 16 9.72 -3.63 -0.88
N PHE A 17 9.41 -2.73 -1.81
CA PHE A 17 9.03 -3.10 -3.18
C PHE A 17 10.09 -3.96 -3.88
N THR A 18 11.35 -3.79 -3.49
CA THR A 18 12.49 -4.59 -4.00
C THR A 18 12.51 -6.02 -3.48
N HIS A 19 11.76 -6.34 -2.42
CA HIS A 19 11.58 -7.70 -1.94
C HIS A 19 10.47 -8.39 -2.74
N ALA A 20 10.66 -9.66 -3.10
CA ALA A 20 9.74 -10.38 -3.98
C ALA A 20 8.27 -10.36 -3.50
N SER A 21 8.05 -10.45 -2.18
CA SER A 21 6.69 -10.38 -1.62
C SER A 21 6.06 -8.98 -1.75
N GLY A 22 6.85 -7.91 -1.58
CA GLY A 22 6.38 -6.54 -1.77
C GLY A 22 6.00 -6.30 -3.22
N PHE A 23 6.92 -6.63 -4.14
CA PHE A 23 6.68 -6.51 -5.57
C PHE A 23 5.39 -7.21 -6.03
N VAL A 24 5.21 -8.48 -5.63
CA VAL A 24 4.05 -9.28 -6.05
C VAL A 24 2.75 -8.72 -5.49
N ILE A 25 2.70 -8.39 -4.19
CA ILE A 25 1.47 -7.88 -3.56
C ILE A 25 1.10 -6.52 -4.15
N ASP A 26 2.05 -5.60 -4.24
CA ASP A 26 1.81 -4.24 -4.71
C ASP A 26 1.35 -4.25 -6.18
N THR A 27 1.96 -5.10 -7.02
CA THR A 27 1.53 -5.27 -8.42
C THR A 27 0.11 -5.81 -8.51
N ILE A 28 -0.27 -6.78 -7.68
CA ILE A 28 -1.64 -7.31 -7.65
C ILE A 28 -2.63 -6.22 -7.27
N CYS A 29 -2.33 -5.42 -6.23
CA CYS A 29 -3.18 -4.32 -5.80
C CYS A 29 -3.40 -3.30 -6.93
N VAL A 30 -2.33 -2.88 -7.61
CA VAL A 30 -2.43 -1.97 -8.76
C VAL A 30 -3.26 -2.57 -9.89
N CYS A 31 -3.09 -3.87 -10.19
CA CYS A 31 -3.90 -4.56 -11.21
C CYS A 31 -5.39 -4.66 -10.85
N LEU A 32 -5.73 -4.59 -9.56
CA LEU A 32 -7.11 -4.59 -9.06
C LEU A 32 -7.69 -3.17 -8.93
N GLY A 33 -6.93 -2.14 -9.32
CA GLY A 33 -7.37 -0.74 -9.31
C GLY A 33 -7.09 0.01 -8.01
N ALA A 34 -6.57 -0.67 -6.98
CA ALA A 34 -6.27 -0.05 -5.69
C ALA A 34 -5.13 0.99 -5.81
N THR A 35 -5.22 2.04 -4.99
CA THR A 35 -4.14 3.03 -4.87
C THR A 35 -3.07 2.51 -3.92
N VAL A 36 -1.86 2.27 -4.44
CA VAL A 36 -0.74 1.79 -3.63
C VAL A 36 0.23 2.94 -3.32
N ILE A 37 0.42 3.21 -2.03
CA ILE A 37 1.37 4.20 -1.53
C ILE A 37 2.63 3.46 -1.09
N VAL A 38 3.71 3.63 -1.83
CA VAL A 38 5.02 3.06 -1.48
C VAL A 38 5.72 3.97 -0.47
N THR A 39 5.99 3.45 0.72
CA THR A 39 6.69 4.18 1.79
C THR A 39 7.99 3.48 2.18
N GLU A 40 8.85 4.19 2.91
CA GLU A 40 10.03 3.55 3.49
C GLU A 40 9.63 2.46 4.50
N PRO A 41 10.30 1.30 4.51
CA PRO A 41 9.96 0.19 5.42
C PRO A 41 10.05 0.56 6.91
N SER A 42 10.84 1.59 7.24
CA SER A 42 11.04 2.12 8.58
C SER A 42 10.33 3.46 8.79
N LEU A 43 9.15 3.64 8.18
CA LEU A 43 8.32 4.83 8.34
C LEU A 43 8.01 5.09 9.82
N SER A 44 8.19 6.34 10.27
CA SER A 44 7.84 6.69 11.64
C SER A 44 6.32 6.70 11.84
N CYS A 45 5.86 6.51 13.08
CA CYS A 45 4.43 6.58 13.40
C CYS A 45 3.83 7.96 13.05
N LYS A 46 4.62 9.03 13.16
CA LYS A 46 4.19 10.38 12.78
C LYS A 46 3.97 10.46 11.27
N ASP A 47 4.94 10.04 10.48
CA ASP A 47 4.87 10.12 9.02
C ASP A 47 3.79 9.18 8.46
N PHE A 48 3.53 8.06 9.15
CA PHE A 48 2.40 7.17 8.89
C PHE A 48 1.06 7.89 9.05
N LEU A 49 0.85 8.57 10.18
CA LEU A 49 -0.39 9.30 10.44
C LEU A 49 -0.58 10.46 9.46
N GLU A 50 0.49 11.17 9.11
CA GLU A 50 0.45 12.22 8.08
C GLU A 50 0.07 11.64 6.72
N THR A 51 0.68 10.51 6.32
CA THR A 51 0.36 9.82 5.06
C THR A 51 -1.09 9.37 5.00
N LEU A 52 -1.62 8.80 6.08
CA LEU A 52 -3.03 8.42 6.18
C LEU A 52 -3.95 9.62 5.99
N SER A 53 -3.69 10.74 6.69
CA SER A 53 -4.51 11.93 6.60
C SER A 53 -4.55 12.56 5.19
N ALA A 54 -3.49 12.35 4.39
CA ALA A 54 -3.40 12.87 3.03
C ALA A 54 -4.19 12.05 1.99
N HIS A 55 -4.62 10.82 2.34
CA HIS A 55 -5.28 9.88 1.43
C HIS A 55 -6.63 9.38 1.98
N GLN A 56 -7.20 10.07 2.98
CA GLN A 56 -8.61 9.96 3.35
C GLN A 56 -9.50 10.71 2.36
#